data_AF-A0A962ULN8-F1
#
_entry.id   AF-A0A962ULN8-F1
#
_cell.length_a   1.000
_cell.length_b   1.000
_cell.length_c   1.000
_cell.angle_alpha   90.00
_cell.angle_beta   90.00
_cell.angle_gamma   90.00
#
_symmetry.space_group_name_H-M   'P 1'
#
loop_
_entity.id
_entity.type
_entity.pdbx_description
1 polymer ?
#
loop_
_entity_poly.entity_id
_entity_poly.type
_entity_poly.pdbx_seq_one_letter_code
_entity_poly.pdbx_strand_id
1 'polypeptide(L)' 'MLSKELEFTLNQAFKSAREKQHEFMTIEHLLLALLDNPAAAQVLRACG' A
#
# COMPACT_ATOMS: atom_id res chain seq x y z
N MET A 1 -17.40 2.38 2.61
CA MET A 1 -16.55 2.60 1.42
C MET A 1 -15.16 2.93 1.90
N LEU A 2 -14.13 2.53 1.16
CA LEU A 2 -12.75 2.90 1.49
C LEU A 2 -12.55 4.40 1.25
N SER A 3 -11.58 5.01 1.92
CA SER A 3 -11.20 6.39 1.59
C SER A 3 -10.54 6.41 0.20
N LYS A 4 -10.70 7.52 -0.54
CA LYS A 4 -10.05 7.69 -1.85
C LYS A 4 -8.53 7.49 -1.78
N GLU A 5 -7.93 7.90 -0.68
CA GLU A 5 -6.50 7.76 -0.42
C GLU A 5 -6.08 6.28 -0.25
N LEU A 6 -6.89 5.49 0.46
CA LEU A 6 -6.65 4.06 0.61
C LEU A 6 -6.88 3.32 -0.70
N GLU A 7 -7.92 3.67 -1.47
CA GLU A 7 -8.15 3.10 -2.80
C GLU A 7 -6.98 3.40 -3.75
N PHE A 8 -6.42 4.60 -3.71
CA PHE A 8 -5.22 4.95 -4.48
C PHE A 8 -4.03 4.07 -4.08
N THR A 9 -3.80 3.90 -2.77
CA THR A 9 -2.71 3.08 -2.24
C THR A 9 -2.84 1.61 -2.67
N LEU A 10 -4.05 1.06 -2.62
CA LEU A 10 -4.34 -0.30 -3.08
C LEU A 10 -4.10 -0.48 -4.58
N ASN A 11 -4.54 0.49 -5.39
CA ASN A 11 -4.30 0.46 -6.84
C ASN A 11 -2.80 0.50 -7.17
N GLN A 12 -2.02 1.29 -6.44
CA GLN A 12 -0.57 1.34 -6.60
C GLN A 12 0.10 0.01 -6.22
N ALA A 13 -0.30 -0.61 -5.10
CA ALA A 13 0.20 -1.92 -4.69
C ALA A 13 -0.08 -3.00 -5.76
N PHE A 14 -1.31 -3.01 -6.28
CA PHE A 14 -1.72 -3.96 -7.32
C PHE A 14 -0.95 -3.74 -8.63
N LYS A 15 -0.81 -2.48 -9.05
CA LYS A 15 -0.05 -2.13 -10.26
C LYS A 15 1.41 -2.57 -10.15
N SER A 16 2.07 -2.29 -9.02
CA SER A 16 3.46 -2.70 -8.77
C SER A 16 3.62 -4.22 -8.79
N ALA A 17 2.70 -4.97 -8.16
CA ALA A 17 2.74 -6.43 -8.20
C ALA A 17 2.60 -6.97 -9.64
N ARG A 18 1.70 -6.39 -10.43
CA ARG A 18 1.47 -6.77 -11.83
C ARG A 18 2.66 -6.42 -12.74
N GLU A 19 3.27 -5.25 -12.55
CA GLU A 19 4.46 -4.83 -13.30
C GLU A 19 5.65 -5.77 -13.08
N LYS A 20 5.75 -6.35 -11.88
CA LYS A 20 6.77 -7.37 -11.54
C LYS A 20 6.34 -8.80 -11.87
N GLN A 21 5.20 -8.97 -12.55
CA GLN A 21 4.64 -10.28 -12.92
C GLN A 21 4.44 -11.21 -11.72
N HIS A 22 4.13 -10.65 -10.55
CA HIS A 22 3.78 -11.46 -9.39
C HIS A 22 2.40 -12.07 -9.60
N GLU A 23 2.30 -13.37 -9.32
CA GLU A 23 1.05 -14.12 -9.44
C GLU A 23 -0.01 -13.62 -8.45
N PHE A 24 0.44 -13.14 -7.28
CA PHE A 24 -0.42 -12.64 -6.22
C PHE A 24 0.05 -11.29 -5.69
N MET A 25 -0.91 -10.46 -5.30
CA MET A 25 -0.65 -9.34 -4.40
C MET A 25 -0.76 -9.86 -2.96
N THR A 26 0.30 -9.64 -2.19
CA THR A 26 0.38 -10.08 -0.79
C THR A 26 0.29 -8.90 0.18
N ILE A 27 0.22 -9.18 1.49
CA ILE A 27 0.20 -8.13 2.52
C ILE A 27 1.52 -7.33 2.56
N GLU A 28 2.63 -7.91 2.11
CA GLU A 28 3.92 -7.22 2.02
C GLU A 28 3.89 -6.12 0.95
N HIS A 29 3.20 -6.36 -0.17
CA HIS A 29 3.00 -5.35 -1.21
C HIS A 29 2.15 -4.18 -0.71
N LEU A 30 1.10 -4.52 0.05
CA LEU A 30 0.25 -3.53 0.68
C LEU A 30 1.03 -2.72 1.71
N LEU A 31 1.80 -3.38 2.58
CA LEU A 31 2.63 -2.72 3.58
C LEU A 31 3.63 -1.77 2.92
N LEU A 32 4.30 -2.22 1.84
CA LEU A 32 5.22 -1.37 1.08
C LEU A 32 4.52 -0.12 0.54
N ALA A 33 3.33 -0.26 -0.08
CA ALA A 33 2.58 0.89 -0.59
C ALA A 33 2.08 1.81 0.54
N LEU A 34 1.77 1.26 1.73
CA LEU A 34 1.37 2.04 2.90
C LEU A 34 2.53 2.87 3.48
N LEU A 35 3.79 2.56 3.18
CA LEU A 35 4.92 3.42 3.57
C LEU A 35 4.89 4.77 2.85
N ASP A 36 4.32 4.82 1.65
CA ASP A 36 4.14 6.05 0.86
C ASP A 36 2.79 6.74 1.12
N ASN A 37 1.90 6.10 1.88
CA ASN A 37 0.63 6.69 2.31
C ASN A 37 0.86 7.62 3.53
N PRO A 38 0.60 8.94 3.44
CA PRO A 38 0.91 9.88 4.52
C PRO A 38 0.27 9.52 5.86
N ALA A 39 -1.00 9.10 5.86
CA ALA A 39 -1.72 8.74 7.08
C ALA A 39 -1.14 7.47 7.72
N ALA A 40 -0.87 6.42 6.94
CA ALA A 40 -0.28 5.19 7.45
C ALA A 40 1.17 5.40 7.89
N ALA A 41 1.98 6.14 7.12
CA ALA A 41 3.35 6.47 7.46
C ALA A 41 3.45 7.26 8.79
N GLN A 42 2.50 8.17 9.05
CA GLN A 42 2.43 8.89 10.33
C GLN A 42 2.20 7.93 11.50
N VAL A 43 1.25 7.00 11.37
CA VAL A 43 0.97 6.00 12.40
C VAL A 43 2.18 5.10 12.63
N LEU A 44 2.80 4.58 11.55
CA LEU A 44 3.97 3.70 11.64
C LEU A 44 5.16 4.38 12.34
N ARG A 45 5.40 5.68 12.05
CA ARG A 45 6.45 6.47 12.74
C ARG A 45 6.12 6.78 14.19
N ALA A 46 4.84 6.77 14.58
CA ALA A 46 4.43 6.99 15.97
C ALA A 46 4.54 5.71 16.82
N CYS A 47 4.82 4.55 16.20
CA CYS A 47 4.91 3.26 16.89
C CYS A 47 6.29 2.95 17.51
N GLY A 48 7.27 3.86 17.47
CA GLY A 48 8.60 3.68 18.06
C GLY A 48 9.60 4.74 17.62
#